data_AF-A0A6V7M1H1-F1
#
_entry.id   AF-A0A6V7M1H1-F1
#
_cell.length_a   1.000
_cell.length_b   1.000
_cell.length_c   1.000
_cell.angle_alpha   90.00
_cell.angle_beta   90.00
_cell.angle_gamma   90.00
#
_symmetry.space_group_name_H-M   'P 1'
#
loop_
_entity.id
_entity.type
_entity.pdbx_description
1 polymer ?
#
loop_
_entity_poly.entity_id
_entity_poly.type
_entity_poly.pdbx_seq_one_letter_code
_entity_poly.pdbx_strand_id
1 'polypeptide(L)' 'VAELKEAIERECGVPAGDQVLLMSGGESLEATVRVCSYSAGTDTNPIYLFNNAAILNSVPPVPRTEYSN' A
#
# COMPACT_ATOMS: atom_id res chain seq x y z
N VAL A 1 -0.13 11.98 -1.56
CA VAL A 1 0.01 10.50 -1.59
C VAL A 1 1.45 10.08 -1.87
N ALA A 2 2.19 10.84 -2.69
CA ALA A 2 3.62 10.62 -2.93
C ALA A 2 4.47 10.40 -1.64
N GLU A 3 4.34 11.28 -0.63
CA GLU A 3 5.10 11.15 0.63
C GLU A 3 4.82 9.83 1.38
N LEU A 4 3.55 9.37 1.37
CA LEU A 4 3.19 8.07 1.96
C LEU A 4 3.82 6.93 1.18
N LYS A 5 3.84 7.01 -0.15
CA LYS A 5 4.48 5.99 -0.98
C LYS A 5 5.99 5.90 -0.71
N GLU A 6 6.67 7.05 -0.60
CA GLU A 6 8.10 7.09 -0.25
C GLU A 6 8.36 6.53 1.16
N ALA A 7 7.49 6.81 2.13
CA ALA A 7 7.61 6.25 3.48
C ALA A 7 7.48 4.71 3.46
N ILE A 8 6.49 4.18 2.73
CA ILE A 8 6.29 2.74 2.55
C ILE A 8 7.48 2.09 1.84
N GLU A 9 8.05 2.76 0.84
CA GLU A 9 9.23 2.25 0.13
C GLU A 9 10.42 2.09 1.08
N ARG A 10 10.64 3.07 1.95
CA ARG A 10 11.73 3.02 2.94
C ARG A 10 11.51 1.96 4.01
N GLU A 11 10.27 1.69 4.39
CA GLU A 11 9.94 0.78 5.50
C GLU A 11 9.75 -0.68 5.05
N CYS A 12 9.09 -0.88 3.91
CA CYS A 12 8.73 -2.20 3.39
C CYS A 12 9.56 -2.64 2.18
N GLY A 13 10.33 -1.72 1.56
CA GLY A 13 11.12 -2.02 0.35
C GLY A 13 10.30 -2.17 -0.93
N VAL A 14 9.04 -1.70 -0.96
CA VAL A 14 8.20 -1.73 -2.16
C VAL A 14 8.40 -0.42 -2.93
N PRO A 15 8.91 -0.43 -4.19
CA PRO A 15 9.14 0.80 -4.94
C PRO A 15 7.87 1.62 -5.15
N ALA A 16 7.91 2.94 -4.97
CA ALA A 16 6.72 3.81 -5.08
C ALA A 16 5.94 3.66 -6.42
N GLY A 17 6.65 3.33 -7.51
CA GLY A 17 6.06 3.06 -8.82
C GLY A 17 5.24 1.77 -8.89
N ASP A 18 5.57 0.78 -8.08
CA ASP A 18 4.87 -0.51 -7.99
C ASP A 18 3.79 -0.52 -6.89
N GLN A 19 3.70 0.53 -6.09
CA GLN A 19 2.68 0.66 -5.05
C GLN A 19 1.34 1.13 -5.62
N VAL A 20 0.33 0.27 -5.50
CA VAL A 20 -1.08 0.62 -5.73
C VAL A 20 -1.78 0.68 -4.38
N LEU A 21 -2.21 1.89 -4.00
CA LEU A 21 -2.89 2.16 -2.74
C LEU A 21 -4.40 2.27 -2.99
N LEU A 22 -5.19 1.50 -2.25
CA LEU A 22 -6.65 1.51 -2.31
C LEU A 22 -7.25 1.79 -0.93
N MET A 23 -8.40 2.45 -0.88
CA MET A 23 -9.22 2.57 0.33
C MET A 23 -10.29 1.48 0.39
N SER A 24 -10.92 1.32 1.56
CA SER A 24 -12.13 0.51 1.69
C SER A 24 -13.20 1.00 0.70
N GLY A 25 -13.72 0.09 -0.12
CA GLY A 25 -14.61 0.41 -1.24
C GLY A 25 -13.96 0.36 -2.62
N GLY A 26 -12.64 0.14 -2.70
CA GLY A 26 -11.92 -0.11 -3.96
C GLY A 26 -11.49 1.15 -4.71
N GLU A 27 -11.61 2.32 -4.11
CA GLU A 27 -11.15 3.59 -4.69
C GLU A 27 -9.63 3.74 -4.55
N SER A 28 -8.94 4.08 -5.65
CA SER A 28 -7.50 4.29 -5.68
C SER A 28 -7.10 5.67 -5.17
N LEU A 29 -6.00 5.73 -4.42
CA LEU A 29 -5.43 7.00 -3.98
C LEU A 29 -4.63 7.64 -5.12
N GLU A 30 -5.08 8.83 -5.54
CA GLU A 30 -4.42 9.61 -6.57
C GLU A 30 -3.11 10.22 -6.06
N ALA A 31 -2.03 10.10 -6.84
CA ALA A 31 -0.69 10.50 -6.43
C ALA A 31 -0.61 11.99 -6.04
N THR A 32 -1.40 12.83 -6.72
CA THR A 32 -1.46 14.29 -6.60
C THR A 32 -2.32 14.79 -5.44
N VAL A 33 -3.14 13.92 -4.84
CA VAL A 33 -4.04 14.28 -3.73
C VAL A 33 -3.31 14.08 -2.40
N ARG A 34 -3.62 14.92 -1.40
CA ARG A 34 -3.08 14.74 -0.04
C ARG A 34 -3.74 13.54 0.62
N VAL A 35 -2.95 12.72 1.32
CA VAL A 35 -3.47 11.53 2.01
C VAL A 35 -4.54 11.91 3.03
N CYS A 36 -4.35 13.03 3.75
CA CYS A 36 -5.30 13.54 4.73
C CYS A 36 -6.64 14.02 4.14
N SER A 37 -6.75 14.15 2.81
CA SER A 37 -8.02 14.43 2.15
C SER A 37 -8.91 13.18 2.03
N TYR A 38 -8.34 12.00 2.26
CA TYR A 38 -9.03 10.73 2.29
C TYR A 38 -9.41 10.38 3.73
N SER A 39 -10.64 9.96 3.96
CA SER A 39 -11.11 9.47 5.27
C SER A 39 -10.62 8.04 5.57
N ALA A 40 -9.36 7.73 5.25
CA ALA A 40 -8.74 6.42 5.40
C ALA A 40 -7.49 6.49 6.30
N GLY A 41 -6.94 5.33 6.66
CA GLY A 41 -5.80 5.20 7.58
C GLY A 41 -6.20 5.01 9.04
N THR A 42 -7.45 4.60 9.30
CA THR A 42 -7.93 4.18 10.63
C THR A 42 -8.17 2.68 10.67
N ASP A 43 -8.32 2.11 11.87
CA ASP A 43 -8.66 0.69 12.05
C ASP A 43 -9.94 0.29 11.30
N THR A 44 -10.91 1.20 11.24
CA THR A 44 -12.20 1.01 10.54
C THR A 44 -12.17 1.33 9.05
N ASN A 45 -11.12 1.99 8.57
CA ASN A 45 -10.93 2.29 7.15
C ASN A 45 -9.45 2.21 6.79
N PRO A 46 -8.87 1.00 6.68
CA PRO A 46 -7.47 0.83 6.34
C PRO A 46 -7.19 1.24 4.88
N ILE A 47 -5.92 1.57 4.63
CA ILE A 47 -5.38 1.69 3.27
C ILE A 47 -4.74 0.36 2.91
N TYR A 48 -5.18 -0.23 1.81
CA TYR A 48 -4.62 -1.46 1.27
C TYR A 48 -3.48 -1.14 0.32
N LEU A 49 -2.35 -1.83 0.48
CA LEU A 49 -1.20 -1.75 -0.40
C LEU A 49 -1.10 -3.01 -1.26
N PHE A 50 -1.08 -2.83 -2.57
CA PHE A 50 -0.79 -3.87 -3.55
C PHE A 50 0.56 -3.56 -4.21
N ASN A 51 1.41 -4.58 -4.30
CA ASN A 51 2.69 -4.50 -4.98
C ASN A 51 2.55 -5.09 -6.38
N ASN A 52 2.53 -4.24 -7.41
CA ASN A 52 2.44 -4.65 -8.81
C ASN A 52 3.57 -5.60 -9.22
N ALA A 53 4.81 -5.33 -8.79
CA ALA A 53 5.94 -6.20 -9.11
C ALA A 53 5.75 -7.61 -8.55
N ALA A 54 5.19 -7.75 -7.35
CA ALA A 54 4.91 -9.06 -6.76
C ALA A 54 3.79 -9.81 -7.50
N ILE A 55 2.78 -9.09 -8.00
CA ILE A 55 1.64 -9.67 -8.74
C ILE A 55 2.08 -10.15 -10.13
N LEU A 56 2.96 -9.39 -10.79
CA LEU A 56 3.46 -9.70 -12.13
C LEU A 56 4.56 -10.75 -12.12
N ASN A 57 5.12 -11.06 -10.94
CA ASN A 57 6.19 -12.03 -10.82
C ASN A 57 5.63 -13.46 -10.88
N SER A 58 6.30 -14.34 -11.62
CA SER A 58 5.89 -15.76 -11.73
C SER A 58 6.20 -16.57 -10.47
N VAL A 59 6.97 -16.01 -9.54
CA VAL A 59 7.28 -16.61 -8.24
C VAL A 59 6.41 -15.93 -7.17
N PRO A 60 5.54 -16.66 -6.46
CA PRO A 60 4.66 -16.06 -5.47
C PRO A 60 5.48 -15.49 -4.29
N PRO A 61 5.06 -14.36 -3.71
CA PRO A 61 5.72 -13.81 -2.54
C PRO A 61 5.56 -14.78 -1.35
N VAL A 62 6.63 -14.93 -0.56
CA VAL A 62 6.59 -15.74 0.67
C VAL A 62 5.75 -14.98 1.71
N PRO A 63 4.67 -15.57 2.26
CA PRO A 63 3.89 -14.93 3.32
C PRO A 63 4.77 -14.70 4.54
N ARG A 64 4.90 -13.46 4.99
CA ARG A 64 5.38 -13.17 6.34
C ARG A 64 4.18 -13.21 7.28
N THR A 65 3.91 -14.38 7.83
CA THR A 65 2.98 -14.50 8.94
C THR A 65 3.73 -14.25 10.23
N GLU A 66 3.81 -12.99 10.65
CA GLU A 66 4.12 -12.66 12.03
C GLU A 66 2.84 -12.90 12.85
N TYR A 67 2.53 -14.17 13.12
CA TYR A 67 1.57 -14.50 14.16
C TYR A 67 2.26 -14.18 15.49
N SER A 68 2.00 -12.99 16.01
CA SER A 68 2.43 -12.58 17.35
C SER A 68 1.83 -13.58 18.36
N ASN A 69 2.70 -14.27 19.10
CA ASN A 69 2.33 -15.10 20.27
C ASN A 69 1.78 -14.24 21.40
#